data_AF-A0A7Y9RWU3-F1
#
_entry.id   AF-A0A7Y9RWU3-F1
#
_cell.length_a   1.000
_cell.length_b   1.000
_cell.length_c   1.000
_cell.angle_alpha   90.00
_cell.angle_beta   90.00
_cell.angle_gamma   90.00
#
_symmetry.space_group_name_H-M   'P 1'
#
loop_
_entity.id
_entity.type
_entity.pdbx_description
1 polymer ?
#
loop_
_entity_poly.entity_id
_entity_poly.type
_entity_poly.pdbx_seq_one_letter_code
_entity_poly.pdbx_strand_id
1 'polypeptide(L)'
;MLGIGAQKAGTTWLYDYVKDAPGFAAGYRKEYHVFDARDLAEEQWLLENHVRDAERSLQDLRQRGKARAGVVHRAAMVAEPRFYFDYFTGLLASREGAQLAADVTPDYCLLSGERFASIRTQFERRRVRVAPVFLMRDPVERIHSTLRMMERVGTDFFTGSPEQALLEHHRRANLEKRTRYDRTIASLEHAFRPDEVFYGFYEELFSTSEVRRLCDFLAVPFHEPALDKRSNAAPQPAEDLPEQTVQAVATHYRPVYEFMADRFGRDKVLRLWPSARFVL
;
A
#
# COMPACT_ATOMS: atom_id res chain seq x y z
N MET A 1 -12.56 1.88 1.27
CA MET A 1 -11.16 2.22 1.61
C MET A 1 -10.27 1.96 0.42
N LEU A 2 -9.39 2.90 0.11
CA LEU A 2 -8.32 2.74 -0.87
C LEU A 2 -6.99 2.72 -0.11
N GLY A 3 -6.43 1.53 0.12
CA GLY A 3 -5.15 1.34 0.80
C GLY A 3 -4.02 1.53 -0.21
N ILE A 4 -3.30 2.65 -0.09
CA ILE A 4 -2.45 3.17 -1.16
C ILE A 4 -1.02 2.68 -1.06
N GLY A 5 -0.55 2.34 0.13
CA GLY A 5 0.84 1.99 0.36
C GLY A 5 1.31 2.47 1.72
N ALA A 6 2.62 2.59 1.92
CA ALA A 6 3.69 2.08 1.06
C ALA A 6 3.86 0.56 1.25
N GLN A 7 4.47 -0.09 0.26
CA GLN A 7 4.91 -1.47 0.44
C GLN A 7 5.82 -1.56 1.68
N LYS A 8 5.61 -2.60 2.49
CA LYS A 8 6.32 -2.85 3.76
C LYS A 8 6.02 -1.87 4.90
N ALA A 9 4.94 -1.10 4.80
CA ALA A 9 4.45 -0.20 5.86
C ALA A 9 3.20 -0.73 6.61
N GLY A 10 2.97 -2.04 6.63
CA GLY A 10 1.88 -2.65 7.44
C GLY A 10 0.52 -2.80 6.75
N THR A 11 0.44 -2.63 5.43
CA THR A 11 -0.82 -2.74 4.67
C THR A 11 -1.51 -4.11 4.75
N THR A 12 -0.76 -5.19 5.00
CA THR A 12 -1.34 -6.52 5.24
C THR A 12 -2.07 -6.58 6.58
N TRP A 13 -1.45 -6.05 7.63
CA TRP A 13 -2.11 -5.93 8.94
C TRP A 13 -3.35 -5.05 8.85
N LEU A 14 -3.27 -3.91 8.13
CA LEU A 14 -4.41 -3.04 7.87
C LEU A 14 -5.58 -3.80 7.23
N TYR A 15 -5.31 -4.57 6.17
CA TYR A 15 -6.35 -5.36 5.51
C TYR A 15 -6.91 -6.45 6.43
N ASP A 16 -6.04 -7.15 7.16
CA ASP A 16 -6.44 -8.17 8.12
C ASP A 16 -7.31 -7.61 9.25
N TYR A 17 -7.09 -6.37 9.66
CA TYR A 17 -7.95 -5.69 10.61
C TYR A 17 -9.31 -5.30 10.00
N VAL A 18 -9.31 -4.58 8.87
CA VAL A 18 -10.57 -4.09 8.30
C VAL A 18 -11.48 -5.18 7.75
N LYS A 19 -10.93 -6.33 7.34
CA LYS A 19 -11.74 -7.45 6.84
C LYS A 19 -12.63 -8.07 7.92
N ASP A 20 -12.23 -7.93 9.18
CA ASP A 20 -12.94 -8.48 10.35
C ASP A 20 -13.92 -7.43 10.93
N ALA A 21 -13.94 -6.21 10.38
CA ALA A 21 -14.85 -5.15 10.82
C ALA A 21 -16.32 -5.47 10.51
N PRO A 22 -17.26 -5.17 11.45
CA PRO A 22 -18.68 -5.18 11.15
C PRO A 22 -18.99 -4.31 9.92
N GLY A 23 -19.80 -4.83 8.99
CA GLY A 23 -20.14 -4.13 7.76
C GLY A 23 -19.10 -4.20 6.64
N PHE A 24 -18.00 -4.95 6.80
CA PHE A 24 -17.05 -5.17 5.70
C PHE A 24 -17.67 -6.00 4.55
N ALA A 25 -17.75 -5.42 3.35
CA ALA A 25 -18.18 -6.09 2.13
C ALA A 25 -16.96 -6.71 1.43
N ALA A 26 -16.79 -8.02 1.61
CA ALA A 26 -15.61 -8.72 1.14
C ALA A 26 -15.52 -8.76 -0.39
N GLY A 27 -14.41 -8.24 -0.90
CA GLY A 27 -13.98 -8.53 -2.26
C GLY A 27 -13.41 -9.93 -2.40
N TYR A 28 -13.14 -10.38 -3.64
CA TYR A 28 -12.50 -11.69 -3.87
C TYR A 28 -10.98 -11.68 -3.65
N ARG A 29 -10.37 -10.51 -3.38
CA ARG A 29 -8.94 -10.37 -3.10
C ARG A 29 -8.64 -9.04 -2.38
N LYS A 30 -7.39 -8.88 -1.93
CA LYS A 30 -6.86 -7.64 -1.34
C LYS A 30 -6.29 -6.69 -2.41
N GLU A 31 -5.18 -7.10 -3.04
CA GLU A 31 -4.39 -6.25 -3.93
C GLU A 31 -4.90 -6.46 -5.37
N TYR A 32 -5.76 -5.57 -5.86
CA TYR A 32 -6.38 -5.72 -7.17
C TYR A 32 -5.44 -5.37 -8.31
N HIS A 33 -4.49 -4.46 -8.09
CA HIS A 33 -3.49 -4.03 -9.09
C HIS A 33 -4.12 -3.62 -10.43
N VAL A 34 -5.22 -2.85 -10.38
CA VAL A 34 -5.91 -2.35 -11.57
C VAL A 34 -5.23 -1.11 -12.16
N PHE A 35 -5.10 -0.04 -11.37
CA PHE A 35 -4.62 1.25 -11.88
C PHE A 35 -3.11 1.32 -12.08
N ASP A 36 -2.32 0.64 -11.26
CA ASP A 36 -0.87 0.53 -11.43
C ASP A 36 -0.52 -0.27 -12.70
N ALA A 37 -1.17 -1.41 -12.93
CA ALA A 37 -1.00 -2.18 -14.16
C ALA A 37 -1.45 -1.41 -15.42
N ARG A 38 -2.38 -0.46 -15.27
CA ARG A 38 -2.91 0.34 -16.38
C ARG A 38 -2.09 1.60 -16.67
N ASP A 39 -1.64 2.29 -15.63
CA ASP A 39 -1.12 3.66 -15.74
C ASP A 39 0.39 3.76 -15.62
N LEU A 40 1.03 2.81 -14.92
CA LEU A 40 2.46 2.87 -14.66
C LEU A 40 3.19 2.07 -15.72
N ALA A 41 3.89 2.76 -16.61
CA ALA A 41 4.64 2.15 -17.70
C ALA A 41 5.69 1.14 -17.18
N GLU A 42 6.30 1.43 -16.03
CA GLU A 42 7.28 0.56 -15.39
C GLU A 42 6.67 -0.71 -14.79
N GLU A 43 5.35 -0.77 -14.64
CA GLU A 43 4.61 -1.91 -14.12
C GLU A 43 3.86 -2.67 -15.24
N GLN A 44 4.24 -2.49 -16.51
CA GLN A 44 3.62 -3.19 -17.66
C GLN A 44 3.63 -4.72 -17.51
N TRP A 45 4.61 -5.27 -16.80
CA TRP A 45 4.67 -6.70 -16.46
C TRP A 45 3.45 -7.18 -15.65
N LEU A 46 2.82 -6.32 -14.84
CA LEU A 46 1.57 -6.63 -14.12
C LEU A 46 0.41 -6.83 -15.11
N LEU A 47 0.29 -5.96 -16.11
CA LEU A 47 -0.71 -6.09 -17.17
C LEU A 47 -0.53 -7.42 -17.90
N GLU A 48 0.69 -7.73 -18.33
CA GLU A 48 1.00 -9.00 -19.01
C GLU A 48 0.63 -10.21 -18.14
N ASN A 49 0.93 -10.16 -16.84
CA ASN A 49 0.56 -11.23 -15.92
C ASN A 49 -0.96 -11.36 -15.74
N HIS A 50 -1.70 -10.24 -15.65
CA HIS A 50 -3.16 -10.27 -15.55
C HIS A 50 -3.80 -10.88 -16.80
N VAL A 51 -3.32 -10.50 -17.98
CA VAL A 51 -3.79 -11.06 -19.27
C VAL A 51 -3.49 -12.55 -19.33
N ARG A 52 -2.26 -12.97 -19.04
CA ARG A 52 -1.83 -14.37 -19.06
C ARG A 52 -2.64 -15.23 -18.07
N ASP A 53 -2.92 -14.71 -16.88
CA ASP A 53 -3.77 -15.36 -15.88
C ASP A 53 -5.22 -15.54 -16.37
N ALA A 54 -5.77 -14.52 -17.04
CA ALA A 54 -7.11 -14.56 -17.60
C ALA A 54 -7.22 -15.55 -18.76
N GLU A 55 -6.27 -15.55 -19.69
CA GLU A 55 -6.19 -16.51 -20.80
C GLU A 55 -6.16 -17.95 -20.28
N ARG A 56 -5.29 -18.24 -19.30
CA ARG A 56 -5.23 -19.56 -18.67
C ARG A 56 -6.56 -19.95 -18.02
N SER A 57 -7.18 -19.02 -17.29
CA SER A 57 -8.47 -19.28 -16.66
C SER A 57 -9.59 -19.54 -17.67
N LEU A 58 -9.57 -18.89 -18.83
CA LEU A 58 -10.56 -19.12 -19.90
C LEU A 58 -10.29 -20.44 -20.64
N GLN A 59 -9.03 -20.83 -20.79
CA GLN A 59 -8.65 -22.15 -21.31
C GLN A 59 -9.13 -23.27 -20.37
N ASP A 60 -8.91 -23.13 -19.06
CA ASP A 60 -9.41 -24.06 -18.05
C ASP A 60 -10.95 -24.19 -18.09
N LEU A 61 -11.67 -23.08 -18.34
CA LEU A 61 -13.12 -23.12 -18.49
C LEU A 61 -13.54 -23.96 -19.70
N ARG A 62 -12.89 -23.78 -20.84
CA ARG A 62 -13.17 -24.55 -22.07
C ARG A 62 -12.85 -26.03 -21.90
N GLN A 63 -11.75 -26.37 -21.24
CA GLN A 63 -11.28 -27.75 -21.13
C GLN A 63 -11.92 -28.52 -19.97
N ARG A 64 -12.22 -27.84 -18.86
CA ARG A 64 -12.59 -28.48 -17.58
C ARG A 64 -13.91 -27.96 -17.00
N GLY A 65 -14.56 -27.00 -17.65
CA GLY A 65 -15.79 -26.37 -17.14
C GLY A 65 -15.59 -25.51 -15.88
N LYS A 66 -14.35 -25.15 -15.53
CA LYS A 66 -14.02 -24.37 -14.33
C LYS A 66 -13.14 -23.16 -14.66
N ALA A 67 -13.42 -22.01 -14.05
CA ALA A 67 -12.63 -20.79 -14.19
C ALA A 67 -12.38 -20.13 -12.84
N ARG A 68 -11.24 -19.43 -12.72
CA ARG A 68 -11.00 -18.47 -11.64
C ARG A 68 -11.62 -17.12 -12.04
N ALA A 69 -12.93 -16.98 -11.88
CA ALA A 69 -13.67 -15.79 -12.35
C ALA A 69 -13.04 -14.45 -11.93
N GLY A 70 -12.50 -14.35 -10.70
CA GLY A 70 -11.85 -13.14 -10.21
C GLY A 70 -10.63 -12.68 -11.01
N VAL A 71 -9.89 -13.60 -11.66
CA VAL A 71 -8.72 -13.19 -12.47
C VAL A 71 -9.11 -12.68 -13.84
N VAL A 72 -10.16 -13.27 -14.43
CA VAL A 72 -10.80 -12.75 -15.64
C VAL A 72 -11.41 -11.38 -15.38
N HIS A 73 -12.13 -11.24 -14.26
CA HIS A 73 -12.72 -9.95 -13.87
C HIS A 73 -11.66 -8.87 -13.62
N ARG A 74 -10.54 -9.20 -12.97
CA ARG A 74 -9.42 -8.27 -12.79
C ARG A 74 -8.85 -7.80 -14.13
N ALA A 75 -8.64 -8.70 -15.10
CA ALA A 75 -8.19 -8.31 -16.44
C ALA A 75 -9.22 -7.40 -17.13
N ALA A 76 -10.53 -7.66 -16.96
CA ALA A 76 -11.58 -6.78 -17.46
C ALA A 76 -11.55 -5.39 -16.79
N MET A 77 -11.32 -5.30 -15.48
CA MET A 77 -11.16 -4.01 -14.77
C MET A 77 -9.96 -3.20 -15.31
N VAL A 78 -8.85 -3.88 -15.61
CA VAL A 78 -7.67 -3.23 -16.20
C VAL A 78 -7.98 -2.70 -17.61
N ALA A 79 -8.67 -3.49 -18.43
CA ALA A 79 -9.08 -3.09 -19.78
C ALA A 79 -10.11 -1.94 -19.76
N GLU A 80 -11.09 -2.02 -18.85
CA GLU A 80 -12.20 -1.10 -18.69
C GLU A 80 -12.45 -0.77 -17.20
N PRO A 81 -11.89 0.36 -16.71
CA PRO A 81 -11.98 0.74 -15.29
C PRO A 81 -13.39 0.92 -14.75
N ARG A 82 -14.42 1.11 -15.59
CA ARG A 82 -15.82 1.13 -15.13
C ARG A 82 -16.18 -0.13 -14.33
N PHE A 83 -15.68 -1.31 -14.73
CA PHE A 83 -15.91 -2.55 -13.98
C PHE A 83 -15.33 -2.54 -12.58
N TYR A 84 -14.23 -1.80 -12.33
CA TYR A 84 -13.68 -1.64 -10.99
C TYR A 84 -14.67 -0.88 -10.10
N PHE A 85 -15.14 0.27 -10.56
CA PHE A 85 -16.06 1.12 -9.80
C PHE A 85 -17.41 0.42 -9.56
N ASP A 86 -17.94 -0.24 -10.59
CA ASP A 86 -19.22 -0.96 -10.51
C ASP A 86 -19.12 -2.16 -9.57
N TYR A 87 -18.00 -2.87 -9.58
CA TYR A 87 -17.75 -3.98 -8.67
C TYR A 87 -17.74 -3.53 -7.20
N PHE A 88 -16.93 -2.53 -6.83
CA PHE A 88 -16.86 -2.07 -5.45
C PHE A 88 -18.16 -1.42 -4.96
N THR A 89 -18.89 -0.75 -5.85
CA THR A 89 -20.22 -0.22 -5.55
C THR A 89 -21.23 -1.36 -5.36
N GLY A 90 -21.17 -2.39 -6.20
CA GLY A 90 -21.98 -3.61 -6.07
C GLY A 90 -21.71 -4.36 -4.77
N LEU A 91 -20.46 -4.44 -4.32
CA LEU A 91 -20.12 -5.02 -3.00
C LEU A 91 -20.83 -4.28 -1.87
N LEU A 92 -20.79 -2.95 -1.88
CA LEU A 92 -21.47 -2.12 -0.88
C LEU A 92 -22.99 -2.23 -0.94
N ALA A 93 -23.56 -2.51 -2.12
CA ALA A 93 -24.99 -2.71 -2.29
C ALA A 93 -25.45 -4.17 -2.04
N SER A 94 -24.52 -5.11 -1.91
CA SER A 94 -24.84 -6.56 -1.91
C SER A 94 -25.55 -7.06 -0.66
N ARG A 95 -25.47 -6.32 0.45
CA ARG A 95 -26.13 -6.68 1.72
C ARG A 95 -26.49 -5.45 2.54
N GLU A 96 -27.56 -5.56 3.30
CA GLU A 96 -27.91 -4.57 4.31
C GLU A 96 -26.79 -4.47 5.36
N GLY A 97 -26.44 -3.25 5.77
CA GLY A 97 -25.37 -2.98 6.73
C GLY A 97 -23.95 -3.06 6.16
N ALA A 98 -23.75 -3.25 4.85
CA ALA A 98 -22.43 -3.07 4.23
C ALA A 98 -22.02 -1.58 4.29
N GLN A 99 -20.85 -1.32 4.88
CA GLN A 99 -20.33 0.04 5.09
C GLN A 99 -18.94 0.23 4.47
N LEU A 100 -18.17 -0.86 4.31
CA LEU A 100 -16.78 -0.77 3.90
C LEU A 100 -16.43 -1.87 2.90
N ALA A 101 -16.00 -1.50 1.71
CA ALA A 101 -15.23 -2.37 0.82
C ALA A 101 -13.80 -1.83 0.71
N ALA A 102 -12.81 -2.70 0.49
CA ALA A 102 -11.41 -2.30 0.46
C ALA A 102 -10.65 -2.87 -0.74
N ASP A 103 -9.91 -2.00 -1.39
CA ASP A 103 -8.79 -2.35 -2.26
C ASP A 103 -7.52 -1.85 -1.58
N VAL A 104 -6.58 -2.75 -1.29
CA VAL A 104 -5.33 -2.41 -0.59
C VAL A 104 -4.18 -2.85 -1.48
N THR A 105 -3.88 -2.05 -2.50
CA THR A 105 -2.72 -2.23 -3.40
C THR A 105 -1.64 -1.20 -3.02
N PRO A 106 -0.55 -1.63 -2.35
CA PRO A 106 0.49 -0.71 -1.88
C PRO A 106 1.25 0.05 -2.96
N ASP A 107 1.14 -0.38 -4.21
CA ASP A 107 1.76 0.28 -5.36
C ASP A 107 0.93 1.48 -5.87
N TYR A 108 -0.28 1.67 -5.33
CA TYR A 108 -1.06 2.86 -5.63
C TYR A 108 -0.39 4.15 -5.12
N CYS A 109 0.61 4.07 -4.25
CA CYS A 109 1.42 5.22 -3.83
C CYS A 109 2.17 5.89 -5.00
N LEU A 110 2.25 5.22 -6.15
CA LEU A 110 2.88 5.72 -7.36
C LEU A 110 1.89 6.36 -8.35
N LEU A 111 0.58 6.31 -8.07
CA LEU A 111 -0.42 6.90 -8.97
C LEU A 111 -0.31 8.43 -9.00
N SER A 112 -0.70 9.01 -10.13
CA SER A 112 -0.77 10.45 -10.31
C SER A 112 -1.96 11.05 -9.56
N GLY A 113 -1.87 12.36 -9.27
CA GLY A 113 -3.01 13.11 -8.75
C GLY A 113 -4.24 13.05 -9.64
N GLU A 114 -4.06 13.08 -10.96
CA GLU A 114 -5.17 12.94 -11.93
C GLU A 114 -5.89 11.60 -11.81
N ARG A 115 -5.15 10.50 -11.59
CA ARG A 115 -5.77 9.20 -11.35
C ARG A 115 -6.56 9.21 -10.04
N PHE A 116 -6.00 9.76 -8.96
CA PHE A 116 -6.72 9.88 -7.70
C PHE A 116 -7.99 10.72 -7.82
N ALA A 117 -7.93 11.85 -8.54
CA ALA A 117 -9.09 12.70 -8.80
C ALA A 117 -10.17 11.98 -9.62
N SER A 118 -9.74 11.18 -10.60
CA SER A 118 -10.62 10.31 -11.38
C SER A 118 -11.30 9.25 -10.50
N ILE A 119 -10.54 8.56 -9.63
CA ILE A 119 -11.09 7.57 -8.69
C ILE A 119 -12.13 8.20 -7.76
N ARG A 120 -11.79 9.36 -7.15
CA ARG A 120 -12.70 10.15 -6.31
C ARG A 120 -14.00 10.45 -7.06
N THR A 121 -13.91 11.08 -8.22
CA THR A 121 -15.06 11.51 -9.03
C THR A 121 -15.96 10.32 -9.42
N GLN A 122 -15.37 9.19 -9.79
CA GLN A 122 -16.13 8.01 -10.23
C GLN A 122 -16.91 7.35 -9.09
N PHE A 123 -16.37 7.33 -7.88
CA PHE A 123 -17.09 6.84 -6.70
C PHE A 123 -18.09 7.86 -6.16
N GLU A 124 -17.79 9.16 -6.19
CA GLU A 124 -18.73 10.22 -5.81
C GLU A 124 -20.01 10.18 -6.67
N ARG A 125 -19.87 9.98 -7.99
CA ARG A 125 -21.02 9.78 -8.90
C ARG A 125 -21.89 8.57 -8.53
N ARG A 126 -21.30 7.59 -7.87
CA ARG A 126 -21.96 6.38 -7.35
C ARG A 126 -22.39 6.54 -5.88
N ARG A 127 -22.27 7.75 -5.32
CA ARG A 127 -22.57 8.09 -3.91
C ARG A 127 -21.75 7.27 -2.91
N VAL A 128 -20.52 6.90 -3.29
CA VAL A 128 -19.56 6.19 -2.45
C VAL A 128 -18.45 7.16 -2.06
N ARG A 129 -18.20 7.30 -0.76
CA ARG A 129 -17.04 8.05 -0.25
C ARG A 129 -15.77 7.23 -0.45
N VAL A 130 -14.77 7.81 -1.11
CA VAL A 130 -13.42 7.24 -1.12
C VAL A 130 -12.72 7.62 0.18
N ALA A 131 -12.11 6.63 0.84
CA ALA A 131 -11.31 6.84 2.04
C ALA A 131 -9.87 6.37 1.77
N PRO A 132 -8.99 7.26 1.28
CA PRO A 132 -7.56 7.01 1.10
C PRO A 132 -6.86 6.73 2.43
N VAL A 133 -6.11 5.63 2.50
CA VAL A 133 -5.25 5.28 3.64
C VAL A 133 -3.83 5.08 3.15
N PHE A 134 -2.92 5.94 3.60
CA PHE A 134 -1.50 5.89 3.30
C PHE A 134 -0.68 5.67 4.57
N LEU A 135 -0.06 4.50 4.66
CA LEU A 135 0.81 4.10 5.75
C LEU A 135 2.27 4.31 5.35
N MET A 136 3.05 4.98 6.20
CA MET A 136 4.47 5.22 5.98
C MET A 136 5.27 4.49 7.04
N ARG A 137 6.56 4.29 6.77
CA ARG A 137 7.52 3.68 7.68
C ARG A 137 8.85 4.40 7.52
N ASP A 138 9.75 4.32 8.51
CA ASP A 138 11.11 4.82 8.32
C ASP A 138 11.67 4.37 6.94
N PRO A 139 12.10 5.31 6.07
CA PRO A 139 12.66 5.01 4.75
C PRO A 139 13.68 3.87 4.72
N VAL A 140 14.64 3.84 5.67
CA VAL A 140 15.69 2.80 5.71
C VAL A 140 15.06 1.45 6.03
N GLU A 141 14.22 1.39 7.06
CA GLU A 141 13.49 0.18 7.47
C GLU A 141 12.59 -0.37 6.36
N ARG A 142 11.91 0.52 5.63
CA ARG A 142 11.03 0.15 4.51
C ARG A 142 11.83 -0.53 3.39
N ILE A 143 12.98 0.03 3.02
CA ILE A 143 13.86 -0.51 1.97
C ILE A 143 14.45 -1.83 2.43
N HIS A 144 15.04 -1.88 3.64
CA HIS A 144 15.60 -3.10 4.20
C HIS A 144 14.58 -4.23 4.24
N SER A 145 13.34 -3.94 4.69
CA SER A 145 12.26 -4.91 4.72
C SER A 145 11.82 -5.38 3.31
N THR A 146 11.97 -4.53 2.29
CA THR A 146 11.70 -4.90 0.90
C THR A 146 12.75 -5.87 0.39
N LEU A 147 14.04 -5.58 0.62
CA LEU A 147 15.16 -6.42 0.20
C LEU A 147 15.11 -7.82 0.86
N ARG A 148 14.86 -7.89 2.17
CA ARG A 148 14.67 -9.16 2.89
C ARG A 148 13.49 -9.98 2.36
N MET A 149 12.42 -9.30 1.93
CA MET A 149 11.27 -9.98 1.32
C MET A 149 11.64 -10.58 -0.03
N MET A 150 12.38 -9.83 -0.87
CA MET A 150 12.85 -10.27 -2.18
C MET A 150 13.82 -11.47 -2.07
N GLU A 151 14.75 -11.42 -1.11
CA GLU A 151 15.64 -12.54 -0.77
C GLU A 151 14.85 -13.81 -0.43
N ARG A 152 13.85 -13.71 0.46
CA ARG A 152 13.03 -14.86 0.88
C ARG A 152 12.22 -15.49 -0.27
N VAL A 153 11.76 -14.69 -1.24
CA VAL A 153 11.00 -15.21 -2.39
C VAL A 153 11.91 -15.67 -3.54
N GLY A 154 13.23 -15.66 -3.34
CA GLY A 154 14.18 -16.25 -4.29
C GLY A 154 14.37 -15.43 -5.56
N THR A 155 14.27 -14.10 -5.50
CA THR A 155 14.68 -13.29 -6.65
C THR A 155 16.21 -13.32 -6.76
N ASP A 156 16.76 -13.83 -7.87
CA ASP A 156 18.20 -14.02 -8.15
C ASP A 156 19.06 -12.73 -8.14
N PHE A 157 18.50 -11.59 -7.74
CA PHE A 157 19.12 -10.28 -7.81
C PHE A 157 19.97 -9.88 -6.59
N PHE A 158 20.02 -10.70 -5.54
CA PHE A 158 20.65 -10.33 -4.27
C PHE A 158 21.68 -11.38 -3.86
N THR A 159 22.94 -11.11 -4.21
CA THR A 159 24.10 -11.87 -3.71
C THR A 159 24.83 -11.00 -2.70
N GLY A 160 24.85 -11.37 -1.43
CA GLY A 160 25.61 -10.63 -0.40
C GLY A 160 24.92 -10.55 0.96
N SER A 161 25.53 -9.80 1.89
CA SER A 161 24.94 -9.52 3.19
C SER A 161 23.75 -8.55 3.09
N PRO A 162 22.83 -8.50 4.06
CA PRO A 162 21.76 -7.50 4.10
C PRO A 162 22.24 -6.05 3.99
N GLU A 163 23.41 -5.76 4.57
CA GLU A 163 24.08 -4.46 4.47
C GLU A 163 24.51 -4.15 3.03
N GLN A 164 25.18 -5.09 2.35
CA GLN A 164 25.63 -4.92 0.97
C GLN A 164 24.44 -4.68 0.04
N ALA A 165 23.40 -5.52 0.15
CA ALA A 165 22.18 -5.38 -0.64
C ALA A 165 21.51 -4.01 -0.42
N LEU A 166 21.50 -3.50 0.82
CA LEU A 166 20.94 -2.20 1.13
C LEU A 166 21.74 -1.06 0.48
N LEU A 167 23.07 -1.06 0.65
CA LEU A 167 23.94 -0.05 0.06
C LEU A 167 23.88 -0.04 -1.47
N GLU A 168 23.84 -1.21 -2.09
CA GLU A 168 23.80 -1.35 -3.56
C GLU A 168 22.46 -0.96 -4.17
N HIS A 169 21.34 -1.18 -3.45
CA HIS A 169 20.03 -1.14 -4.08
C HIS A 169 19.10 -0.05 -3.58
N HIS A 170 19.43 0.66 -2.48
CA HIS A 170 18.55 1.72 -1.95
C HIS A 170 18.20 2.81 -2.98
N ARG A 171 18.99 3.00 -4.04
CA ARG A 171 18.75 3.99 -5.12
C ARG A 171 18.04 3.41 -6.34
N ARG A 172 17.71 2.12 -6.36
CA ARG A 172 16.98 1.54 -7.50
C ARG A 172 15.63 2.24 -7.63
N ALA A 173 15.27 2.62 -8.85
CA ALA A 173 14.11 3.47 -9.12
C ALA A 173 12.80 2.95 -8.52
N ASN A 174 12.59 1.62 -8.51
CA ASN A 174 11.39 1.00 -7.94
C ASN A 174 11.30 1.15 -6.40
N LEU A 175 12.45 1.13 -5.71
CA LEU A 175 12.55 1.34 -4.27
C LEU A 175 12.48 2.83 -3.93
N GLU A 176 13.18 3.66 -4.68
CA GLU A 176 13.20 5.11 -4.45
C GLU A 176 11.80 5.71 -4.59
N LYS A 177 11.11 5.45 -5.71
CA LYS A 177 9.76 5.99 -5.96
C LYS A 177 8.76 5.65 -4.84
N ARG A 178 8.84 4.43 -4.27
CA ARG A 178 7.99 3.98 -3.15
C ARG A 178 8.40 4.51 -1.78
N THR A 179 9.55 5.19 -1.69
CA THR A 179 10.08 5.84 -0.48
C THR A 179 9.93 7.36 -0.53
N ARG A 180 9.68 7.93 -1.71
CA ARG A 180 9.43 9.37 -1.90
C ARG A 180 8.02 9.75 -1.47
N TYR A 181 7.78 9.70 -0.16
CA TYR A 181 6.48 10.02 0.46
C TYR A 181 6.02 11.44 0.15
N ASP A 182 6.95 12.37 -0.02
CA ASP A 182 6.71 13.73 -0.50
C ASP A 182 5.93 13.74 -1.82
N ARG A 183 6.29 12.86 -2.76
CA ARG A 183 5.61 12.74 -4.06
C ARG A 183 4.24 12.08 -3.93
N THR A 184 4.15 11.00 -3.14
CA THR A 184 2.87 10.32 -2.92
C THR A 184 1.86 11.23 -2.23
N ILE A 185 2.29 11.98 -1.21
CA ILE A 185 1.44 12.94 -0.49
C ILE A 185 1.00 14.05 -1.43
N ALA A 186 1.90 14.62 -2.23
CA ALA A 186 1.52 15.64 -3.23
C ALA A 186 0.48 15.13 -4.23
N SER A 187 0.64 13.90 -4.75
CA SER A 187 -0.36 13.28 -5.64
C SER A 187 -1.71 13.08 -4.94
N LEU A 188 -1.72 12.64 -3.68
CA LEU A 188 -2.96 12.49 -2.93
C LEU A 188 -3.65 13.83 -2.71
N GLU A 189 -2.89 14.85 -2.33
CA GLU A 189 -3.41 16.18 -2.01
C GLU A 189 -3.86 17.00 -3.22
N HIS A 190 -3.45 16.59 -4.43
CA HIS A 190 -4.05 17.07 -5.67
C HIS A 190 -5.53 16.69 -5.81
N ALA A 191 -5.92 15.54 -5.25
CA ALA A 191 -7.27 14.98 -5.41
C ALA A 191 -8.13 15.03 -4.14
N PHE A 192 -7.50 15.06 -2.97
CA PHE A 192 -8.14 14.98 -1.66
C PHE A 192 -7.62 16.09 -0.77
N ARG A 193 -8.48 16.66 0.07
CA ARG A 193 -8.00 17.54 1.14
C ARG A 193 -7.16 16.74 2.14
N PRO A 194 -6.25 17.39 2.89
CA PRO A 194 -5.42 16.70 3.88
C PRO A 194 -6.23 15.91 4.93
N ASP A 195 -7.42 16.40 5.31
CA ASP A 195 -8.33 15.75 6.27
C ASP A 195 -9.21 14.65 5.65
N GLU A 196 -9.24 14.54 4.32
CA GLU A 196 -9.88 13.45 3.59
C GLU A 196 -8.96 12.23 3.41
N VAL A 197 -7.69 12.30 3.87
CA VAL A 197 -6.70 11.22 3.77
C VAL A 197 -6.23 10.79 5.16
N PHE A 198 -6.22 9.49 5.41
CA PHE A 198 -5.57 8.95 6.60
C PHE A 198 -4.08 8.75 6.33
N TYR A 199 -3.25 9.58 6.97
CA TYR A 199 -1.81 9.39 7.05
C TYR A 199 -1.45 8.66 8.34
N GLY A 200 -0.94 7.44 8.22
CA GLY A 200 -0.51 6.61 9.35
C GLY A 200 0.99 6.31 9.31
N PHE A 201 1.57 6.06 10.49
CA PHE A 201 2.95 5.60 10.64
C PHE A 201 2.93 4.15 11.11
N TYR A 202 3.73 3.29 10.50
CA TYR A 202 3.85 1.87 10.85
C TYR A 202 4.18 1.70 12.33
N GLU A 203 4.98 2.61 12.88
CA GLU A 203 5.47 2.58 14.25
C GLU A 203 4.35 2.89 15.28
N GLU A 204 3.28 3.56 14.88
CA GLU A 204 2.10 3.84 15.72
C GLU A 204 0.91 2.90 15.41
N LEU A 205 0.94 2.19 14.26
CA LEU A 205 -0.18 1.40 13.73
C LEU A 205 -0.70 0.33 14.69
N PHE A 206 0.19 -0.25 15.50
CA PHE A 206 -0.11 -1.33 16.44
C PHE A 206 -0.49 -0.80 17.83
N SER A 207 -1.25 0.29 17.88
CA SER A 207 -1.77 0.87 19.12
C SER A 207 -3.28 1.04 19.06
N THR A 208 -3.98 0.77 20.16
CA THR A 208 -5.45 0.92 20.24
C THR A 208 -5.91 2.33 19.85
N SER A 209 -5.15 3.36 20.22
CA SER A 209 -5.45 4.76 19.87
C SER A 209 -5.43 5.00 18.36
N GLU A 210 -4.42 4.47 17.66
CA GLU A 210 -4.28 4.65 16.21
C GLU A 210 -5.34 3.86 15.45
N VAL A 211 -5.68 2.66 15.95
CA VAL A 211 -6.76 1.84 15.41
C VAL A 211 -8.12 2.51 15.57
N ARG A 212 -8.39 3.16 16.71
CA ARG A 212 -9.60 3.97 16.90
C ARG A 212 -9.65 5.12 15.89
N ARG A 213 -8.55 5.86 15.73
CA ARG A 213 -8.44 6.95 14.73
C ARG A 213 -8.73 6.46 13.32
N LEU A 214 -8.24 5.27 12.96
CA LEU A 214 -8.52 4.62 11.68
C LEU A 214 -10.01 4.26 11.55
N CYS A 215 -10.61 3.65 12.56
CA CYS A 215 -12.03 3.29 12.56
C CYS A 215 -12.94 4.52 12.39
N ASP A 216 -12.64 5.59 13.13
CA ASP A 216 -13.35 6.87 13.05
C ASP A 216 -13.26 7.47 11.63
N PHE A 217 -12.06 7.48 11.05
CA PHE A 217 -11.85 7.95 9.68
C PHE A 217 -12.59 7.11 8.63
N LEU A 218 -12.61 5.79 8.81
CA LEU A 218 -13.31 4.85 7.93
C LEU A 218 -14.83 4.82 8.17
N ALA A 219 -15.30 5.41 9.28
CA ALA A 219 -16.68 5.33 9.76
C ALA A 219 -17.17 3.88 9.94
N VAL A 220 -16.33 3.05 10.55
CA VAL A 220 -16.67 1.66 10.93
C VAL A 220 -16.56 1.46 12.44
N PRO A 221 -17.31 0.52 13.02
CA PRO A 221 -17.20 0.22 14.45
C PRO A 221 -15.80 -0.26 14.82
N PHE A 222 -15.25 0.31 15.89
CA PHE A 222 -14.05 -0.23 16.51
C PHE A 222 -14.30 -1.67 16.99
N HIS A 223 -13.34 -2.54 16.71
CA HIS A 223 -13.27 -3.88 17.27
C HIS A 223 -11.83 -4.18 17.70
N GLU A 224 -11.67 -5.13 18.62
CA GLU A 224 -10.38 -5.39 19.27
C GLU A 224 -9.33 -5.87 18.26
N PRO A 225 -8.21 -5.14 18.09
CA PRO A 225 -7.16 -5.52 17.16
C PRO A 225 -6.26 -6.62 17.73
N ALA A 226 -5.79 -7.53 16.88
CA ALA A 226 -4.71 -8.45 17.22
C ALA A 226 -3.34 -7.73 17.16
N LEU A 227 -3.01 -6.97 18.20
CA LEU A 227 -1.79 -6.13 18.25
C LEU A 227 -0.49 -6.94 18.28
N ASP A 228 -0.52 -8.13 18.88
CA ASP A 228 0.65 -9.01 18.97
C ASP A 228 1.03 -9.66 17.62
N LYS A 229 0.10 -9.64 16.66
CA LYS A 229 0.29 -10.29 15.36
C LYS A 229 0.92 -9.33 14.36
N ARG A 230 2.26 -9.23 14.36
CA ARG A 230 3.01 -8.54 13.29
C ARG A 230 3.13 -9.44 12.05
N SER A 231 2.22 -9.29 11.08
CA SER A 231 2.28 -10.08 9.84
C SER A 231 3.52 -9.71 9.00
N ASN A 232 4.35 -10.72 8.69
CA ASN A 232 5.58 -10.59 7.91
C ASN A 232 6.63 -9.62 8.51
N ALA A 233 6.77 -9.56 9.83
CA ALA A 233 7.89 -8.87 10.48
C ALA A 233 9.23 -9.42 9.92
N ALA A 234 10.17 -8.52 9.63
CA ALA A 234 11.51 -8.94 9.23
C ALA A 234 12.19 -9.62 10.44
N PRO A 235 12.92 -10.73 10.26
CA PRO A 235 13.63 -11.39 11.36
C PRO A 235 14.70 -10.50 12.02
N GLN A 236 15.12 -9.44 11.32
CA GLN A 236 16.16 -8.51 11.74
C GLN A 236 15.74 -7.09 11.32
N PRO A 237 15.57 -6.13 12.25
CA PRO A 237 15.39 -4.70 11.92
C PRO A 237 16.64 -4.11 11.24
N ALA A 238 16.49 -2.96 10.57
CA ALA A 238 17.62 -2.21 10.02
C ALA A 238 18.48 -1.58 11.12
N GLU A 239 17.95 -1.42 12.33
CA GLU A 239 18.73 -1.02 13.53
C GLU A 239 19.91 -1.94 13.85
N ASP A 240 19.85 -3.21 13.42
CA ASP A 240 20.94 -4.17 13.61
C ASP A 240 22.05 -4.04 12.55
N LEU A 241 21.88 -3.15 11.56
CA LEU A 241 22.89 -2.86 10.53
C LEU A 241 23.91 -1.85 11.07
N PRO A 242 25.15 -1.83 10.52
CA PRO A 242 26.14 -0.84 10.91
C PRO A 242 25.63 0.60 10.75
N GLU A 243 25.92 1.44 11.74
CA GLU A 243 25.45 2.82 11.81
C GLU A 243 25.79 3.62 10.54
N GLN A 244 26.99 3.43 10.00
CA GLN A 244 27.44 4.09 8.77
C GLN A 244 26.57 3.72 7.56
N THR A 245 26.08 2.49 7.50
CA THR A 245 25.18 2.02 6.44
C THR A 245 23.81 2.67 6.56
N VAL A 246 23.23 2.70 7.77
CA VAL A 246 21.96 3.38 8.03
C VAL A 246 22.08 4.88 7.71
N GLN A 247 23.16 5.53 8.16
CA GLN A 247 23.45 6.93 7.89
C GLN A 247 23.57 7.23 6.40
N ALA A 248 24.26 6.39 5.63
CA ALA A 248 24.43 6.58 4.19
C ALA A 248 23.08 6.56 3.45
N VAL A 249 22.20 5.61 3.78
CA VAL A 249 20.86 5.50 3.18
C VAL A 249 19.96 6.64 3.66
N ALA A 250 19.95 6.94 4.97
CA ALA A 250 19.18 8.04 5.53
C ALA A 250 19.55 9.38 4.86
N THR A 251 20.86 9.62 4.66
CA THR A 251 21.38 10.82 3.99
C THR A 251 20.86 10.94 2.56
N HIS A 252 20.79 9.85 1.80
CA HIS A 252 20.21 9.86 0.46
C HIS A 252 18.73 10.26 0.48
N TYR A 253 17.98 9.84 1.49
CA TYR A 253 16.56 10.16 1.68
C TYR A 253 16.30 11.39 2.57
N ARG A 254 17.31 12.21 2.88
CA ARG A 254 17.18 13.44 3.68
C ARG A 254 15.97 14.30 3.28
N PRO A 255 15.72 14.58 1.98
CA PRO A 255 14.55 15.39 1.60
C PRO A 255 13.20 14.81 2.05
N VAL A 256 13.10 13.47 2.16
CA VAL A 256 11.88 12.81 2.67
C VAL A 256 11.74 13.05 4.16
N TYR A 257 12.83 12.92 4.93
CA TYR A 257 12.79 13.18 6.37
C TYR A 257 12.46 14.65 6.68
N GLU A 258 13.09 15.59 5.97
CA GLU A 258 12.84 17.03 6.11
C GLU A 258 11.37 17.36 5.79
N PHE A 259 10.85 16.90 4.65
CA PHE A 259 9.44 17.08 4.30
C PHE A 259 8.49 16.53 5.36
N MET A 260 8.77 15.33 5.88
CA MET A 260 7.93 14.69 6.89
C MET A 260 8.01 15.40 8.23
N ALA A 261 9.17 15.95 8.59
CA ALA A 261 9.38 16.74 9.80
C ALA A 261 8.62 18.07 9.74
N ASP A 262 8.70 18.76 8.60
CA ASP A 262 7.96 20.01 8.38
C ASP A 262 6.44 19.78 8.43
N ARG A 263 5.98 18.67 7.85
CA ARG A 263 4.55 18.36 7.73
C ARG A 263 3.92 17.81 9.00
N PHE A 264 4.60 16.87 9.67
CA PHE A 264 4.02 16.11 10.80
C PHE A 264 4.66 16.44 12.16
N GLY A 265 5.63 17.35 12.17
CA GLY A 265 6.38 17.76 13.35
C GLY A 265 7.68 16.98 13.49
N ARG A 266 8.78 17.73 13.61
CA ARG A 266 10.14 17.19 13.74
C ARG A 266 10.30 16.20 14.90
N ASP A 267 9.77 16.52 16.07
CA ASP A 267 9.85 15.63 17.25
C ASP A 267 9.10 14.31 17.03
N LYS A 268 7.98 14.35 16.30
CA LYS A 268 7.23 13.14 15.94
C LYS A 268 8.07 12.26 15.02
N VAL A 269 8.68 12.84 13.98
CA VAL A 269 9.52 12.08 13.04
C VAL A 269 10.77 11.51 13.72
N LEU A 270 11.48 12.29 14.54
CA LEU A 270 12.63 11.80 15.30
C LEU A 270 12.28 10.66 16.26
N ARG A 271 11.10 10.72 16.89
CA ARG A 271 10.62 9.66 17.79
C ARG A 271 10.24 8.39 17.04
N LEU A 272 9.57 8.51 15.89
CA LEU A 272 9.03 7.37 15.17
C LEU A 272 10.02 6.74 14.20
N TRP A 273 10.93 7.51 13.61
CA TRP A 273 11.86 7.05 12.59
C TRP A 273 13.30 7.16 13.09
N PRO A 274 13.86 6.07 13.65
CA PRO A 274 15.18 6.06 14.25
C PRO A 274 16.30 6.55 13.33
N SER A 275 16.17 6.37 12.01
CA SER A 275 17.17 6.79 11.03
C SER A 275 17.17 8.30 10.79
N ALA A 276 16.11 9.00 11.21
CA ALA A 276 16.00 10.45 11.08
C ALA A 276 17.08 11.19 11.88
N ARG A 277 17.64 10.58 12.94
CA ARG A 277 18.72 11.16 13.77
C ARG A 277 19.98 11.55 12.99
N PHE A 278 20.18 10.99 11.80
CA PHE A 278 21.34 11.29 10.95
C PHE A 278 21.14 12.50 10.04
N VAL A 279 19.90 12.96 9.89
CA VAL A 279 19.53 13.92 8.84
C VAL A 279 18.63 15.05 9.31
N LEU A 280 17.93 14.90 10.43
CA LEU A 280 17.21 15.97 11.09
C LEU A 280 18.08 16.55 12.18
#